data_AF-A0A9P5X5S8-F1
#
_entry.id   AF-A0A9P5X5S8-F1
#
_cell.length_a   1.000
_cell.length_b   1.000
_cell.length_c   1.000
_cell.angle_alpha   90.00
_cell.angle_beta   90.00
_cell.angle_gamma   90.00
#
_symmetry.space_group_name_H-M   'P 1'
#
loop_
_entity.id
_entity.type
_entity.pdbx_description
1 polymer ?
#
loop_
_entity_poly.entity_id
_entity_poly.type
_entity_poly.pdbx_seq_one_letter_code
_entity_poly.pdbx_strand_id
1 'polypeptide(L)'
;LVIIDGLDECNSDDVQCAIVEIIAAAIREYGDGLPLLWAFFSRPEPHIMRTFASAHISTLCLATTLPMSSTTNEEMKLYLRDRFNEIKRRSPHLPSPWPSEDNILDLVEKSNGFFAYASTATKFI
;
A
#
# COMPACT_ATOMS: atom_id res chain seq x y z
N LEU A 1 -11.81 16.36 3.24
CA LEU A 1 -10.90 15.42 2.56
C LEU A 1 -11.58 14.07 2.55
N VAL A 2 -11.78 13.50 1.37
CA VAL A 2 -12.27 12.14 1.17
C VAL A 2 -11.12 11.33 0.58
N ILE A 3 -10.83 10.19 1.20
CA ILE A 3 -9.75 9.29 0.79
C ILE A 3 -10.39 8.03 0.22
N ILE A 4 -9.97 7.66 -0.98
CA ILE A 4 -10.29 6.39 -1.62
C ILE A 4 -9.01 5.56 -1.61
N ASP A 5 -8.93 4.64 -0.66
CA ASP A 5 -7.79 3.75 -0.46
C ASP A 5 -8.09 2.36 -1.03
N GLY A 6 -7.22 1.88 -1.91
CA GLY A 6 -7.39 0.61 -2.63
C GLY A 6 -8.42 0.70 -3.77
N LEU A 7 -8.36 1.74 -4.62
CA LEU A 7 -9.25 1.83 -5.79
C LEU A 7 -9.19 0.55 -6.65
N ASP A 8 -8.00 -0.03 -6.80
CA ASP A 8 -7.76 -1.27 -7.57
C ASP A 8 -8.41 -2.53 -6.98
N GLU A 9 -8.93 -2.48 -5.76
CA GLU A 9 -9.65 -3.59 -5.12
C GLU A 9 -11.16 -3.58 -5.46
N CYS A 10 -11.63 -2.61 -6.26
CA CYS A 10 -13.04 -2.57 -6.70
C CYS A 10 -13.33 -3.66 -7.75
N ASN A 11 -14.59 -4.10 -7.78
CA ASN A 11 -15.06 -5.30 -8.50
C ASN A 11 -14.68 -5.43 -9.99
N SER A 12 -14.41 -4.33 -10.71
CA SER A 12 -13.97 -4.37 -12.11
C SER A 12 -13.26 -3.09 -12.54
N ASP A 13 -12.45 -3.19 -13.59
CA ASP A 13 -11.77 -2.07 -14.25
C ASP A 13 -12.76 -0.94 -14.61
N ASP A 14 -13.93 -1.29 -15.15
CA ASP A 14 -14.97 -0.32 -15.51
C ASP A 14 -15.49 0.45 -14.29
N VAL A 15 -15.69 -0.22 -13.15
CA VAL A 15 -16.13 0.42 -11.91
C VAL A 15 -15.04 1.36 -11.38
N GLN A 16 -13.78 0.93 -11.44
CA GLN A 16 -12.64 1.74 -11.01
C GLN A 16 -12.53 3.03 -11.83
N CYS A 17 -12.63 2.92 -13.16
CA CYS A 17 -12.66 4.06 -14.06
C CYS A 17 -13.88 4.96 -13.80
N ALA A 18 -15.07 4.38 -13.65
CA ALA A 18 -16.31 5.12 -13.43
C ALA A 18 -16.29 5.96 -12.15
N ILE A 19 -15.70 5.45 -11.05
CA ILE A 19 -15.55 6.19 -9.80
C ILE A 19 -14.74 7.48 -10.05
N VAL A 20 -13.61 7.37 -10.75
CA VAL A 20 -12.75 8.53 -11.06
C VAL A 20 -13.49 9.52 -11.97
N GLU A 21 -14.17 9.04 -13.01
CA GLU A 21 -14.91 9.86 -13.96
C GLU A 21 -16.07 10.62 -13.29
N ILE A 22 -16.84 9.98 -12.41
CA ILE A 22 -17.94 10.62 -11.69
C ILE A 22 -17.41 11.75 -10.80
N ILE A 23 -16.32 11.50 -10.09
CA ILE A 23 -15.70 12.52 -9.22
C ILE A 23 -15.13 13.67 -10.05
N ALA A 24 -14.45 13.38 -11.16
CA ALA A 24 -13.93 14.39 -12.07
C ALA A 24 -15.06 15.24 -12.68
N ALA A 25 -16.18 14.62 -13.07
CA ALA A 25 -17.36 15.32 -13.57
C ALA A 25 -17.95 16.25 -12.50
N ALA A 26 -18.09 15.79 -11.25
CA ALA A 26 -18.58 16.61 -10.16
C ALA A 26 -17.64 17.81 -9.86
N ILE A 27 -16.33 17.61 -9.87
CA ILE A 27 -15.35 18.70 -9.68
C ILE A 27 -15.50 19.75 -10.79
N ARG A 28 -15.73 19.33 -12.03
CA ARG A 28 -15.92 20.25 -13.17
C ARG A 28 -17.24 21.01 -13.12
N GLU A 29 -18.32 20.32 -12.75
CA GLU A 29 -19.66 20.89 -12.69
C GLU A 29 -19.78 21.93 -11.56
N TYR A 30 -19.26 21.60 -10.38
CA TYR A 30 -19.46 22.40 -9.18
C TYR A 30 -18.27 23.30 -8.84
N GLY A 31 -17.06 23.00 -9.33
CA GLY A 31 -15.85 23.80 -9.08
C GLY A 31 -15.65 24.08 -7.59
N ASP A 32 -15.49 25.37 -7.26
CA ASP A 32 -15.35 25.86 -5.87
C ASP A 32 -16.61 25.63 -5.01
N GLY A 33 -17.75 25.33 -5.63
CA GLY A 33 -19.00 24.95 -4.97
C GLY A 33 -18.97 23.54 -4.38
N LEU A 34 -17.96 22.72 -4.70
CA LEU A 34 -17.76 21.40 -4.10
C LEU A 34 -16.67 21.47 -3.02
N PRO A 35 -17.01 21.55 -1.72
CA PRO A 35 -16.03 21.71 -0.64
C PRO A 35 -15.33 20.40 -0.26
N LEU A 36 -14.99 19.57 -1.26
CA LEU A 36 -14.36 18.26 -1.07
C LEU A 36 -13.02 18.20 -1.79
N LEU A 37 -11.97 17.91 -1.03
CA LEU A 37 -10.68 17.46 -1.55
C LEU A 37 -10.69 15.93 -1.63
N TRP A 38 -10.25 15.39 -2.76
CA TRP A 38 -10.18 13.95 -3.02
C TRP A 38 -8.73 13.48 -3.08
N ALA A 39 -8.45 12.33 -2.48
CA ALA A 39 -7.17 11.63 -2.60
C ALA A 39 -7.41 10.16 -2.94
N PHE A 40 -6.71 9.67 -3.96
CA PHE A 40 -6.79 8.27 -4.41
C PHE A 40 -5.48 7.57 -4.12
N PHE A 41 -5.57 6.36 -3.58
CA PHE A 41 -4.45 5.45 -3.38
C PHE A 41 -4.80 4.13 -4.05
N SER A 42 -3.91 3.66 -4.92
CA SER A 42 -4.11 2.41 -5.65
C SER A 42 -2.79 1.82 -6.12
N ARG A 43 -2.82 0.54 -6.50
CA ARG A 43 -1.79 -0.01 -7.38
C ARG A 43 -1.82 0.69 -8.75
N PRO A 44 -0.67 0.79 -9.44
CA PRO A 44 -0.59 1.46 -10.74
C PRO A 44 -1.07 0.53 -11.87
N GLU A 45 -2.34 0.10 -11.82
CA GLU A 45 -2.91 -0.75 -12.87
C GLU A 45 -3.13 0.06 -14.17
N PRO A 46 -2.95 -0.54 -15.36
CA PRO A 46 -2.90 0.21 -16.62
C PRO A 46 -4.13 1.07 -16.93
N HIS A 47 -5.34 0.59 -16.62
CA HIS A 47 -6.59 1.33 -16.83
C HIS A 47 -6.75 2.47 -15.84
N ILE A 48 -6.37 2.29 -14.57
CA ILE A 48 -6.33 3.37 -13.57
C ILE A 48 -5.37 4.47 -14.04
N MET A 49 -4.13 4.10 -14.38
CA MET A 49 -3.12 5.05 -14.86
C MET A 49 -3.60 5.81 -16.11
N ARG A 50 -4.21 5.11 -17.07
CA ARG A 50 -4.75 5.71 -18.29
C ARG A 50 -5.89 6.68 -18.00
N THR A 51 -6.76 6.36 -17.04
CA THR A 51 -7.89 7.21 -16.66
C THR A 51 -7.39 8.53 -16.08
N PHE A 52 -6.46 8.48 -15.13
CA PHE A 52 -5.85 9.70 -14.56
C PHE A 52 -4.98 10.48 -15.57
N ALA A 53 -4.40 9.80 -16.57
CA ALA A 53 -3.63 10.45 -17.64
C ALA A 53 -4.49 11.05 -18.75
N SER A 54 -5.81 10.83 -18.74
CA SER A 54 -6.70 11.42 -19.73
C SER A 54 -6.68 12.95 -19.63
N ALA A 55 -6.71 13.64 -20.78
CA ALA A 55 -6.54 15.09 -20.84
C ALA A 55 -7.56 15.86 -19.99
N HIS A 56 -8.72 15.26 -19.72
CA HIS A 56 -9.79 15.88 -18.96
C HIS A 56 -9.66 15.66 -17.44
N ILE A 57 -8.93 14.64 -16.99
CA ILE A 57 -8.67 14.38 -15.57
C ILE A 57 -7.31 14.90 -15.15
N SER A 58 -6.29 14.79 -16.00
CA SER A 58 -4.91 15.14 -15.66
C SER A 58 -4.72 16.62 -15.26
N THR A 59 -5.63 17.50 -15.67
CA THR A 59 -5.63 18.92 -15.28
C THR A 59 -6.28 19.20 -13.94
N LEU A 60 -7.05 18.23 -13.40
CA LEU A 60 -7.78 18.36 -12.14
C LEU A 60 -7.00 17.84 -10.94
N CYS A 61 -5.99 17.00 -11.14
CA CYS A 61 -5.28 16.33 -10.06
C CYS A 61 -3.77 16.29 -10.26
N LEU A 62 -3.05 16.21 -9.14
CA LEU A 62 -1.65 15.81 -9.11
C LEU A 62 -1.57 14.29 -8.92
N ALA A 63 -0.75 13.63 -9.74
CA ALA A 63 -0.44 12.22 -9.58
C ALA A 63 1.01 12.05 -9.14
N THR A 64 1.25 11.16 -8.18
CA THR A 64 2.59 10.79 -7.74
C THR A 64 2.66 9.29 -7.51
N THR A 65 3.77 8.67 -7.88
CA THR A 65 4.05 7.27 -7.58
C THR A 65 4.81 7.20 -6.28
N LEU A 66 4.34 6.39 -5.34
CA LEU A 66 5.06 6.09 -4.11
C LEU A 66 5.96 4.88 -4.37
N PRO A 67 7.29 5.06 -4.50
CA PRO A 67 8.19 3.93 -4.73
C PRO A 67 8.24 3.05 -3.49
N MET A 68 8.17 1.72 -3.68
CA MET A 68 8.64 0.80 -2.65
C MET A 68 10.16 0.97 -2.55
N SER A 69 10.63 1.54 -1.45
CA SER A 69 12.02 1.95 -1.29
C SER A 69 12.87 0.85 -0.66
N SER A 70 14.20 0.90 -0.84
CA SER A 70 15.13 0.05 -0.07
C SER A 70 15.05 0.28 1.44
N THR A 71 14.60 1.48 1.87
CA THR A 71 14.30 1.79 3.27
C THR A 71 13.25 0.84 3.86
N THR A 72 12.31 0.37 3.03
CA THR A 72 11.27 -0.59 3.41
C THR A 72 11.87 -1.91 3.91
N ASN A 73 13.04 -2.33 3.40
CA ASN A 73 13.72 -3.53 3.87
C ASN A 73 14.34 -3.35 5.25
N GLU A 74 14.94 -2.19 5.55
CA GLU A 74 15.50 -1.91 6.87
C GLU A 74 14.41 -1.77 7.93
N GLU A 75 13.32 -1.08 7.60
CA GLU A 75 12.14 -0.99 8.46
C GLU A 75 11.53 -2.38 8.70
N MET A 76 11.52 -3.24 7.69
CA MET A 76 11.00 -4.60 7.81
C MET A 76 11.92 -5.48 8.68
N LYS A 77 13.24 -5.38 8.55
CA LYS A 77 14.18 -6.05 9.45
C LYS A 77 13.90 -5.66 10.90
N LEU A 78 13.71 -4.37 11.16
CA LEU A 78 13.39 -3.87 12.50
C LEU A 78 12.07 -4.46 13.01
N TYR A 79 11.02 -4.43 12.19
CA TYR A 79 9.72 -5.02 12.50
C TYR A 79 9.83 -6.51 12.84
N LEU A 80 10.48 -7.29 11.98
CA LEU A 80 10.64 -8.73 12.17
C LEU A 80 11.42 -9.06 13.44
N ARG A 81 12.52 -8.34 13.71
CA ARG A 81 13.29 -8.51 14.95
C ARG A 81 12.43 -8.25 16.19
N ASP A 82 11.65 -7.18 16.21
CA ASP A 82 10.78 -6.89 17.36
C ASP A 82 9.72 -7.98 17.56
N ARG A 83 9.09 -8.44 16.47
CA ARG A 83 8.09 -9.51 16.50
C ARG A 83 8.66 -10.85 16.96
N PHE A 84 9.84 -11.24 16.46
CA PHE A 84 10.48 -12.48 16.89
C PHE A 84 10.97 -12.41 18.33
N ASN A 85 11.46 -11.25 18.79
CA ASN A 85 11.79 -11.03 20.19
C ASN A 85 10.55 -11.15 21.10
N GLU A 86 9.39 -10.67 20.64
CA GLU A 86 8.12 -10.86 21.34
C GLU A 86 7.76 -12.36 21.46
N ILE A 87 7.82 -13.11 20.37
CA ILE A 87 7.56 -14.56 20.36
C ILE A 87 8.55 -15.28 21.28
N LYS A 88 9.84 -14.96 21.21
CA LYS A 88 10.88 -15.53 22.06
C LYS A 88 10.64 -15.29 23.55
N ARG A 89 10.16 -14.10 23.93
CA ARG A 89 9.76 -13.81 25.33
C ARG A 89 8.61 -14.69 25.82
N ARG A 90 7.67 -15.05 24.93
CA ARG A 90 6.54 -15.93 25.25
C ARG A 90 6.91 -17.42 25.22
N SER A 91 7.98 -17.76 24.51
CA SER A 91 8.43 -19.13 24.27
C SER A 91 9.89 -19.32 24.73
N PRO A 92 10.13 -19.39 26.07
CA PRO A 92 11.50 -19.43 26.62
C PRO A 92 12.30 -20.66 26.18
N HIS A 93 11.62 -21.75 25.81
CA HIS A 93 12.21 -23.02 25.35
C HIS A 93 12.85 -22.96 23.96
N LEU A 94 12.59 -21.92 23.16
CA LEU A 94 13.24 -21.73 21.86
C LEU A 94 14.76 -21.55 22.04
N PRO A 95 15.61 -21.74 21.02
CA PRO A 95 17.04 -21.44 21.13
C PRO A 95 17.31 -19.93 21.26
N SER A 96 18.57 -19.56 21.49
CA SER A 96 19.04 -18.17 21.48
C SER A 96 20.34 -18.09 20.65
N PRO A 97 20.42 -17.22 19.63
CA PRO A 97 19.35 -16.36 19.12
C PRO A 97 18.21 -17.18 18.48
N TRP A 98 17.01 -16.60 18.43
CA TRP A 98 15.91 -17.17 17.66
C TRP A 98 14.99 -16.09 17.08
N PRO A 99 14.69 -16.15 15.77
CA PRO A 99 15.35 -16.98 14.76
C PRO A 99 16.79 -16.49 14.51
N SER A 100 17.53 -17.18 13.63
CA SER A 100 18.85 -16.68 13.22
C SER A 100 18.70 -15.40 12.39
N GLU A 101 19.75 -14.58 12.35
CA GLU A 101 19.75 -13.37 11.52
C GLU A 101 19.55 -13.71 10.03
N ASP A 102 20.14 -14.81 9.55
CA ASP A 102 19.95 -15.29 8.18
C ASP A 102 18.49 -15.59 7.88
N ASN A 103 17.73 -16.16 8.83
CA ASN A 103 16.30 -16.40 8.63
C ASN A 103 15.49 -15.09 8.57
N ILE A 104 15.92 -14.04 9.29
CA ILE A 104 15.28 -12.73 9.19
C ILE A 104 15.54 -12.13 7.82
N LEU A 105 16.80 -12.19 7.34
CA LEU A 105 17.18 -11.69 6.02
C LEU A 105 16.44 -12.42 4.89
N ASP A 106 16.36 -13.75 4.96
CA ASP A 106 15.58 -14.57 4.03
C ASP A 106 14.11 -14.14 4.01
N LEU A 107 13.52 -13.85 5.18
CA LEU A 107 12.13 -13.45 5.27
C LEU A 107 11.92 -12.04 4.70
N VAL A 108 12.86 -11.12 4.88
CA VAL A 108 12.82 -9.79 4.27
C VAL A 108 12.89 -9.89 2.75
N GLU A 109 13.82 -10.69 2.23
CA GLU A 109 13.95 -10.93 0.79
C GLU A 109 12.66 -11.53 0.22
N LYS A 110 12.12 -12.58 0.87
CA LYS A 110 10.85 -13.22 0.46
C LYS A 110 9.66 -12.28 0.54
N SER A 111 9.67 -11.33 1.48
CA SER A 111 8.61 -10.34 1.62
C SER A 111 8.65 -9.30 0.50
N ASN A 112 9.80 -9.07 -0.14
CA ASN A 112 9.97 -8.14 -1.27
C ASN A 112 9.31 -6.75 -1.02
N GLY A 113 9.49 -6.20 0.18
CA GLY A 113 8.88 -4.93 0.60
C GLY A 113 7.41 -5.01 1.04
N PHE A 114 6.71 -6.14 0.85
CA PHE A 114 5.32 -6.33 1.27
C PHE A 114 5.22 -6.66 2.76
N PHE A 115 5.01 -5.64 3.60
CA PHE A 115 4.79 -5.81 5.04
C PHE A 115 3.62 -6.73 5.40
N ALA A 116 2.60 -6.81 4.54
CA ALA A 116 1.50 -7.75 4.73
C ALA A 116 2.00 -9.20 4.81
N TYR A 117 2.96 -9.57 3.96
CA TYR A 117 3.59 -10.91 3.97
C TYR A 117 4.37 -11.15 5.27
N ALA A 118 5.29 -10.24 5.62
CA ALA A 118 6.08 -10.32 6.85
C ALA A 118 5.19 -10.42 8.11
N SER A 119 4.12 -9.63 8.16
CA SER A 119 3.17 -9.64 9.29
C SER A 119 2.36 -10.94 9.37
N THR A 120 2.06 -11.56 8.23
CA THR A 120 1.32 -12.83 8.17
C THR A 120 2.22 -13.98 8.59
N ALA A 121 3.46 -14.02 8.08
CA ALA A 121 4.46 -15.00 8.46
C ALA A 121 4.71 -15.00 9.98
N THR A 122 4.89 -13.81 10.59
CA THR A 122 5.11 -13.70 12.05
C THR A 122 3.87 -13.98 12.90
N LYS A 123 2.65 -13.97 12.34
CA LYS A 123 1.42 -14.40 13.05
C LYS A 123 1.20 -15.91 12.98
N PHE A 124 1.74 -16.56 11.97
CA PHE A 124 1.64 -18.01 11.79
C PHE A 124 2.62 -18.78 12.67
N ILE A 125 3.76 -18.16 13.00
CA ILE A 125 4.80 -18.66 13.90
C ILE A 125 4.39 -18.42 15.36
#